data_AF-A0A0N4Z621-F1
#
_entry.id   AF-A0A0N4Z621-F1
#
_cell.length_a   1.000
_cell.length_b   1.000
_cell.length_c   1.000
_cell.angle_alpha   90.00
_cell.angle_beta   90.00
_cell.angle_gamma   90.00
#
_symmetry.space_group_name_H-M   'P 1'
#
loop_
_entity.id
_entity.type
_entity.pdbx_description
1 polymer ?
#
loop_
_entity_poly.entity_id
_entity_poly.type
_entity_poly.pdbx_seq_one_letter_code
_entity_poly.pdbx_strand_id
1 'polypeptide(L)'
;MIHNKSLLMVILITTLFLITMLVGFAASYFSKRTIIKNRTKSDRSKQKSAKILSLLSCYGGGVFLAVCLLDIFPHIDEKYEHFIHHTKYQIHFPITKILIGFGFFIVYFIEEITIKLVGDHNHSHGHIENKDHNEFFIQKEVNNLNVGSLNRKTSISITSMISEKNNNSMVRTIIFAVIMSLHSIFEGIALGVKDTSKGMIVLFISLIIDKCVESFSVGILISKERAAKLNVIIISIIIYALMTPLGAGVGIILQNVPMEESTRMGILLFLECLAGGTFLYVTFIEIISMEKVNEHNSLHQLLFIILGFSTISIAQIFVHV
;
A
#
# COMPACT_ATOMS: atom_id res chain seq x y z
N MET A 1 17.77 -22.39 -26.15
CA MET A 1 17.72 -21.05 -25.51
C MET A 1 16.37 -20.71 -24.88
N ILE A 2 15.23 -20.98 -25.53
CA ILE A 2 13.88 -20.66 -25.01
C ILE A 2 13.58 -21.40 -23.69
N HIS A 3 13.88 -22.70 -23.60
CA HIS A 3 13.65 -23.49 -22.39
C HIS A 3 14.36 -22.92 -21.14
N ASN A 4 15.60 -22.43 -21.30
CA ASN A 4 16.36 -21.83 -20.19
C ASN A 4 15.74 -20.51 -19.70
N LYS A 5 15.06 -19.76 -20.58
CA LYS A 5 14.39 -18.50 -20.21
C LYS A 5 13.12 -18.75 -19.42
N SER A 6 12.27 -19.67 -19.89
CA SER A 6 11.05 -20.05 -19.18
C SER A 6 11.38 -20.66 -17.81
N LEU A 7 12.41 -21.50 -17.74
CA LEU A 7 12.90 -22.03 -16.47
C LEU A 7 13.37 -20.93 -15.52
N LEU A 8 14.15 -19.96 -16.02
CA LEU A 8 14.59 -18.80 -15.24
C LEU A 8 13.39 -18.03 -14.71
N MET A 9 12.41 -17.69 -15.55
CA MET A 9 11.22 -16.96 -15.15
C MET A 9 10.45 -17.68 -14.02
N VAL A 10 10.26 -19.00 -14.13
CA VAL A 10 9.60 -19.80 -13.10
C VAL A 10 10.38 -19.77 -11.78
N ILE A 11 11.71 -19.88 -11.83
CA ILE A 11 12.56 -19.78 -10.64
C ILE A 11 12.38 -18.40 -9.99
N LEU A 12 12.48 -17.31 -10.76
CA LEU A 12 12.36 -15.94 -10.23
C LEU A 12 10.99 -15.70 -9.59
N ILE A 13 9.91 -16.10 -10.25
CA ILE A 13 8.54 -15.96 -9.72
C ILE A 13 8.37 -16.78 -8.44
N THR A 14 8.88 -18.02 -8.41
CA THR A 14 8.79 -18.87 -7.22
C THR A 14 9.59 -18.29 -6.07
N THR A 15 10.78 -17.75 -6.33
CA THR A 15 11.59 -17.08 -5.32
C THR A 15 10.90 -15.83 -4.78
N LEU A 16 10.33 -14.98 -5.63
CA LEU A 16 9.55 -13.81 -5.18
C LEU A 16 8.36 -14.22 -4.32
N PHE A 17 7.62 -15.25 -4.72
CA PHE A 17 6.51 -15.79 -3.93
C PHE A 17 6.96 -16.22 -2.52
N LEU A 18 8.02 -17.03 -2.44
CA LEU A 18 8.53 -17.55 -1.18
C LEU A 18 9.06 -16.43 -0.27
N ILE A 19 9.84 -15.49 -0.82
CA ILE A 19 10.36 -14.34 -0.06
C ILE A 19 9.21 -13.49 0.46
N THR A 20 8.24 -13.14 -0.40
CA THR A 20 7.07 -12.34 -0.02
C THR A 20 6.32 -13.02 1.11
N MET A 21 6.06 -14.33 1.00
CA MET A 21 5.35 -15.10 2.03
C MET A 21 6.14 -15.15 3.35
N LEU A 22 7.44 -15.44 3.31
CA LEU A 22 8.30 -15.53 4.49
C LEU A 22 8.36 -14.22 5.25
N VAL A 23 8.60 -13.11 4.55
CA VAL A 23 8.69 -11.78 5.17
C VAL A 23 7.33 -11.37 5.76
N GLY A 24 6.23 -11.61 5.05
CA GLY A 24 4.89 -11.29 5.51
C GLY A 24 4.50 -12.07 6.76
N PHE A 25 4.80 -13.37 6.80
CA PHE A 25 4.59 -14.19 8.00
C PHE A 25 5.48 -13.77 9.16
N ALA A 26 6.76 -13.47 8.92
CA ALA A 26 7.68 -13.00 9.96
C ALA A 26 7.19 -11.69 10.59
N ALA A 27 6.78 -10.73 9.76
CA ALA A 27 6.23 -9.44 10.19
C ALA A 27 4.93 -9.61 10.99
N SER A 28 4.04 -10.48 10.50
CA SER A 28 2.76 -10.78 11.15
C SER A 28 2.92 -11.50 12.48
N TYR A 29 3.83 -12.48 12.52
CA TYR A 29 4.19 -13.18 13.74
C TYR A 29 4.77 -12.21 14.77
N PHE A 30 5.68 -11.33 14.36
CA PHE A 30 6.25 -10.30 15.23
C PHE A 30 5.16 -9.36 15.78
N SER A 31 4.26 -8.87 14.93
CA SER A 31 3.15 -8.00 15.31
C SER A 31 2.17 -8.68 16.28
N LYS A 32 1.66 -9.89 15.95
CA LYS A 32 0.75 -10.64 16.83
C LYS A 32 1.41 -11.06 18.13
N ARG A 33 2.65 -11.53 18.11
CA ARG A 33 3.39 -11.90 19.33
C ARG A 33 3.52 -10.70 20.26
N THR A 34 3.78 -9.52 19.71
CA THR A 34 3.83 -8.26 20.47
C THR A 34 2.46 -7.98 21.11
N ILE A 35 1.37 -8.04 20.34
CA ILE A 35 0.00 -7.79 20.83
C ILE A 35 -0.44 -8.79 21.91
N ILE A 36 -0.20 -10.09 21.71
CA ILE A 36 -0.58 -11.15 22.66
C ILE A 36 0.20 -11.02 23.96
N LYS A 37 1.52 -10.80 23.89
CA LYS A 37 2.38 -10.59 25.08
C LYS A 37 1.93 -9.36 25.90
N ASN A 38 1.13 -8.46 25.33
CA ASN A 38 0.62 -7.29 26.02
C ASN A 38 -0.74 -7.51 26.72
N ARG A 39 -1.43 -8.64 26.48
CA ARG A 39 -2.72 -8.91 27.14
C ARG A 39 -2.59 -9.10 28.66
N THR A 40 -1.48 -9.65 29.12
CA THR A 40 -1.23 -9.97 30.54
C THR A 40 -0.43 -8.89 31.30
N LYS A 41 -0.23 -7.74 30.66
CA LYS A 41 0.75 -6.71 31.06
C LYS A 41 0.04 -5.47 31.62
N SER A 42 0.69 -4.75 32.54
CA SER A 42 0.21 -3.47 33.10
C SER A 42 -0.06 -2.44 31.98
N ASP A 43 -1.02 -1.54 32.16
CA ASP A 43 -1.46 -0.56 31.14
C ASP A 43 -0.31 0.31 30.61
N ARG A 44 0.66 0.65 31.45
CA ARG A 44 1.87 1.39 31.03
C ARG A 44 2.70 0.63 29.98
N SER A 45 2.71 -0.70 30.05
CA SER A 45 3.45 -1.54 29.11
C SER A 45 2.65 -1.87 27.84
N LYS A 46 1.31 -1.85 27.89
CA LYS A 46 0.44 -1.86 26.70
C LYS A 46 0.67 -0.61 25.86
N GLN A 47 0.70 0.57 26.50
CA GLN A 47 0.92 1.85 25.83
C GLN A 47 2.31 1.92 25.15
N LYS A 48 3.36 1.39 25.80
CA LYS A 48 4.71 1.31 25.20
C LYS A 48 4.73 0.47 23.91
N SER A 49 4.08 -0.69 23.90
CA SER A 49 4.10 -1.54 22.71
C SER A 49 3.20 -1.04 21.57
N ALA A 50 2.07 -0.40 21.89
CA ALA A 50 1.27 0.32 20.89
C ALA A 50 2.10 1.43 20.22
N LYS A 51 2.88 2.17 21.03
CA LYS A 51 3.83 3.18 20.53
C LYS A 51 4.88 2.56 19.61
N ILE A 52 5.49 1.42 19.98
CA ILE A 52 6.47 0.73 19.12
C ILE A 52 5.84 0.37 17.77
N LEU A 53 4.65 -0.21 17.76
CA LEU A 53 3.98 -0.61 16.51
C LEU A 53 3.63 0.59 15.63
N SER A 54 3.18 1.70 16.23
CA SER A 54 2.96 2.97 15.51
C SER A 54 4.26 3.52 14.90
N LEU A 55 5.37 3.49 15.65
CA LEU A 55 6.67 3.93 15.15
C LEU A 55 7.18 3.04 14.00
N LEU A 56 6.97 1.72 14.06
CA LEU A 56 7.28 0.82 12.93
C LEU A 56 6.42 1.11 11.70
N SER A 57 5.12 1.40 11.87
CA SER A 57 4.25 1.81 10.77
C SER A 57 4.70 3.15 10.16
N CYS A 58 5.10 4.13 10.98
CA CYS A 58 5.67 5.40 10.52
C CYS A 58 6.97 5.20 9.73
N TYR A 59 7.85 4.34 10.23
CA TYR A 59 9.06 3.94 9.50
C TYR A 59 8.71 3.33 8.14
N GLY A 60 7.75 2.39 8.10
CA GLY A 60 7.25 1.81 6.86
C GLY A 60 6.73 2.88 5.88
N GLY A 61 6.01 3.90 6.36
CA GLY A 61 5.55 5.03 5.53
C GLY A 61 6.70 5.84 4.94
N GLY A 62 7.78 6.04 5.69
CA GLY A 62 9.01 6.67 5.19
C GLY A 62 9.73 5.84 4.14
N VAL A 63 9.85 4.53 4.38
CA VAL A 63 10.42 3.58 3.42
C VAL A 63 9.62 3.58 2.12
N PHE A 64 8.29 3.51 2.20
CA PHE A 64 7.40 3.59 1.03
C PHE A 64 7.57 4.94 0.30
N LEU A 65 7.64 6.05 1.02
CA LEU A 65 7.87 7.35 0.39
C LEU A 65 9.19 7.39 -0.41
N ALA A 66 10.26 6.80 0.14
CA ALA A 66 11.53 6.72 -0.57
C ALA A 66 11.46 5.80 -1.80
N VAL A 67 10.90 4.60 -1.69
CA VAL A 67 10.70 3.69 -2.84
C VAL A 67 9.89 4.38 -3.94
N CYS A 68 8.81 5.08 -3.58
CA CYS A 68 7.99 5.82 -4.54
C CYS A 68 8.79 6.87 -5.31
N LEU A 69 9.56 7.70 -4.60
CA LEU A 69 10.23 8.87 -5.18
C LEU A 69 11.55 8.54 -5.86
N LEU A 70 12.27 7.55 -5.34
CA LEU A 70 13.65 7.28 -5.73
C LEU A 70 13.80 5.97 -6.50
N ASP A 71 12.81 5.06 -6.47
CA ASP A 71 12.81 3.84 -7.30
C ASP A 71 11.79 3.95 -8.44
N ILE A 72 10.50 4.02 -8.07
CA ILE A 72 9.39 3.91 -9.02
C ILE A 72 9.38 5.09 -10.00
N PHE A 73 9.50 6.32 -9.51
CA PHE A 73 9.43 7.50 -10.36
C PHE A 73 10.58 7.61 -11.36
N PRO A 74 11.86 7.46 -10.96
CA PRO A 74 12.97 7.39 -11.91
C PRO A 74 12.81 6.28 -12.93
N HIS A 75 12.32 5.11 -12.52
CA HIS A 75 12.14 3.98 -13.43
C HIS A 75 11.03 4.22 -14.49
N ILE A 76 9.93 4.86 -14.08
CA ILE A 76 8.88 5.31 -15.01
C ILE A 76 9.44 6.34 -15.99
N ASP A 77 10.23 7.29 -15.51
CA ASP A 77 10.81 8.34 -16.34
C ASP A 77 11.82 7.75 -17.35
N GLU A 78 12.70 6.81 -16.94
CA GLU A 78 13.61 6.07 -17.82
C GLU A 78 12.85 5.28 -18.92
N LYS A 79 11.77 4.58 -18.54
CA LYS A 79 10.94 3.84 -19.50
C LYS A 79 10.20 4.74 -20.48
N TYR A 80 9.77 5.90 -20.02
CA TYR A 80 9.13 6.89 -20.88
C TYR A 80 10.12 7.45 -21.90
N GLU A 81 11.35 7.75 -21.50
CA GLU A 81 12.41 8.15 -22.43
C GLU A 81 12.66 7.08 -23.50
N HIS A 82 12.80 5.81 -23.08
CA HIS A 82 12.96 4.70 -24.02
C HIS A 82 11.75 4.58 -24.98
N PHE A 83 10.53 4.77 -24.48
CA PHE A 83 9.31 4.73 -25.28
C PHE A 83 9.25 5.87 -26.32
N ILE A 84 9.58 7.11 -25.95
CA ILE A 84 9.59 8.25 -26.88
C ILE A 84 10.68 8.07 -27.95
N HIS A 85 11.88 7.65 -27.55
CA HIS A 85 12.98 7.42 -28.50
C HIS A 85 12.62 6.38 -29.56
N HIS A 86 11.90 5.33 -29.16
CA HIS A 86 11.47 4.27 -30.08
C HIS A 86 10.32 4.70 -30.99
N THR A 87 9.40 5.53 -30.50
CA THR A 87 8.18 5.92 -31.24
C THR A 87 8.30 7.26 -31.98
N LYS A 88 9.38 8.03 -31.78
CA LYS A 88 9.65 9.36 -32.37
C LYS A 88 8.57 10.42 -32.07
N TYR A 89 7.66 10.17 -31.12
CA TYR A 89 6.65 11.15 -30.72
C TYR A 89 7.22 12.15 -29.71
N GLN A 90 7.50 13.38 -30.14
CA GLN A 90 7.82 14.46 -29.21
C GLN A 90 6.54 15.03 -28.59
N ILE A 91 6.06 14.39 -27.52
CA ILE A 91 4.95 14.92 -26.75
C ILE A 91 5.51 15.79 -25.62
N HIS A 92 5.37 17.11 -25.76
CA HIS A 92 5.78 18.12 -24.76
C HIS A 92 4.79 18.20 -23.57
N PHE A 93 4.28 17.06 -23.11
CA PHE A 93 3.25 16.98 -22.07
C PHE A 93 3.56 15.83 -21.10
N PRO A 94 3.41 16.01 -19.78
CA PRO A 94 3.82 15.02 -18.77
C PRO A 94 2.80 13.87 -18.65
N ILE A 95 2.68 13.05 -19.69
CA ILE A 95 1.71 11.93 -19.77
C ILE A 95 1.90 10.97 -18.58
N THR A 96 3.14 10.63 -18.23
CA THR A 96 3.44 9.72 -17.11
C THR A 96 2.86 10.22 -15.80
N LYS A 97 2.97 11.52 -15.51
CA LYS A 97 2.45 12.11 -14.27
C LYS A 97 0.92 12.09 -14.22
N ILE A 98 0.24 12.21 -15.37
CA ILE A 98 -1.22 12.05 -15.46
C ILE A 98 -1.63 10.61 -15.24
N LEU A 99 -0.91 9.64 -15.82
CA LEU A 99 -1.18 8.22 -15.62
C LEU A 99 -0.95 7.81 -14.15
N ILE A 100 0.07 8.36 -13.49
CA ILE A 100 0.28 8.22 -12.05
C ILE A 100 -0.92 8.79 -11.27
N GLY A 101 -1.40 9.97 -11.65
CA GLY A 101 -2.62 10.56 -11.08
C GLY A 101 -3.86 9.66 -11.26
N PHE A 102 -4.02 9.04 -12.43
CA PHE A 102 -5.09 8.06 -12.66
C PHE A 102 -4.97 6.84 -11.75
N GLY A 103 -3.75 6.31 -11.55
CA GLY A 103 -3.51 5.23 -10.60
C GLY A 103 -3.95 5.60 -9.18
N PHE A 104 -3.61 6.81 -8.72
CA PHE A 104 -4.04 7.33 -7.43
C PHE A 104 -5.58 7.38 -7.31
N PHE A 105 -6.26 7.93 -8.32
CA PHE A 105 -7.72 8.05 -8.30
C PHE A 105 -8.44 6.71 -8.41
N ILE A 106 -7.90 5.75 -9.16
CA ILE A 106 -8.45 4.39 -9.23
C ILE A 106 -8.44 3.75 -7.84
N VAL A 107 -7.35 3.90 -7.10
CA VAL A 107 -7.25 3.36 -5.74
C VAL A 107 -8.21 4.05 -4.78
N TYR A 108 -8.29 5.38 -4.83
CA TYR A 108 -9.28 6.14 -4.06
C TYR A 108 -10.71 5.69 -4.36
N PHE A 109 -11.03 5.47 -5.63
CA PHE A 109 -12.34 4.97 -6.06
C PHE A 109 -12.63 3.56 -5.54
N ILE A 110 -11.66 2.66 -5.56
CA ILE A 110 -11.79 1.29 -5.02
C ILE A 110 -12.05 1.33 -3.51
N GLU A 111 -11.34 2.18 -2.78
CA GLU A 111 -11.57 2.38 -1.34
C GLU A 111 -13.01 2.86 -1.09
N GLU A 112 -13.45 3.92 -1.77
CA GLU A 112 -14.78 4.50 -1.62
C GLU A 112 -15.91 3.50 -1.94
N ILE A 113 -15.74 2.71 -3.01
CA ILE A 113 -16.68 1.62 -3.34
C ILE A 113 -16.70 0.56 -2.24
N THR A 114 -15.52 0.14 -1.77
CA THR A 114 -15.42 -0.92 -0.77
C THR A 114 -16.11 -0.51 0.53
N ILE A 115 -15.92 0.75 0.96
CA ILE A 115 -16.59 1.29 2.14
C ILE A 115 -18.11 1.30 1.95
N LYS A 116 -18.62 1.76 0.81
CA LYS A 116 -20.07 1.79 0.52
C LYS A 116 -20.69 0.40 0.49
N LEU A 117 -20.05 -0.56 -0.20
CA LEU A 117 -20.54 -1.93 -0.30
C LEU A 117 -20.60 -2.63 1.07
N VAL A 118 -19.63 -2.35 1.95
CA VAL A 118 -19.62 -2.93 3.30
C VAL A 118 -20.56 -2.19 4.25
N GLY A 119 -20.75 -0.88 4.07
CA GLY A 119 -21.65 -0.04 4.87
C GLY A 119 -23.14 -0.36 4.68
N ASP A 120 -23.56 -0.70 3.46
CA ASP A 120 -24.97 -0.95 3.12
C ASP A 120 -25.54 -2.26 3.69
N HIS A 121 -24.69 -3.18 4.18
CA HIS A 121 -25.15 -4.47 4.74
C HIS A 121 -25.53 -4.43 6.22
N ASN A 122 -25.39 -3.29 6.90
CA ASN A 122 -25.77 -3.14 8.32
C ASN A 122 -27.14 -2.48 8.56
N HIS A 123 -27.94 -2.22 7.51
CA HIS A 123 -29.29 -1.68 7.64
C HIS A 123 -30.39 -2.66 7.24
N SER A 124 -30.34 -3.89 7.76
CA SER A 124 -31.53 -4.74 7.77
C SER A 124 -31.67 -5.48 9.10
N HIS A 125 -32.71 -5.08 9.85
CA HIS A 125 -33.27 -5.68 11.06
C HIS A 125 -32.54 -5.47 12.40
N GLY A 126 -32.76 -4.29 12.98
CA GLY A 126 -32.68 -4.08 14.44
C GLY A 126 -33.94 -3.38 14.92
N HIS A 127 -34.80 -4.10 15.64
CA HIS A 127 -36.02 -3.58 16.25
C HIS A 127 -35.74 -2.37 17.15
N ILE A 128 -36.60 -1.36 17.03
CA ILE A 128 -36.74 -0.25 17.97
C ILE A 128 -37.19 -0.85 19.31
N GLU A 129 -36.31 -0.88 20.31
CA GLU A 129 -36.72 -1.01 21.70
C GLU A 129 -36.18 0.19 22.49
N ASN A 130 -37.12 1.08 22.84
CA ASN A 130 -36.94 2.18 23.78
C ASN A 130 -36.40 1.66 25.11
N LYS A 131 -35.25 2.16 25.55
CA LYS A 131 -34.99 2.41 26.98
C LYS A 131 -34.25 3.71 27.16
N ASP A 132 -35.00 4.67 27.70
CA ASP A 132 -34.53 5.87 28.35
C ASP A 132 -33.57 5.56 29.52
N HIS A 133 -32.71 6.56 29.72
CA HIS A 133 -32.07 7.01 30.96
C HIS A 133 -30.55 6.86 31.11
N ASN A 134 -29.95 8.06 31.17
CA ASN A 134 -28.77 8.50 31.90
C ASN A 134 -27.41 8.27 31.23
N GLU A 135 -26.93 9.31 30.53
CA GLU A 135 -25.79 10.05 31.08
C GLU A 135 -25.73 11.49 30.57
N PHE A 136 -25.20 12.32 31.46
CA PHE A 136 -25.40 13.75 31.63
C PHE A 136 -24.03 14.42 31.53
N PHE A 137 -24.00 15.66 31.02
CA PHE A 137 -22.84 16.56 30.86
C PHE A 137 -21.86 16.18 29.73
N ILE A 138 -21.51 17.01 28.75
CA ILE A 138 -21.24 18.46 28.75
C ILE A 138 -21.69 19.01 27.38
N GLN A 139 -22.83 19.71 27.34
CA GLN A 139 -23.25 20.51 26.20
C GLN A 139 -23.70 21.89 26.72
N LYS A 140 -22.75 22.68 27.24
CA LYS A 140 -23.04 24.08 27.57
C LYS A 140 -21.79 24.95 27.69
N GLU A 141 -21.02 25.13 26.62
CA GLU A 141 -20.12 26.30 26.52
C GLU A 141 -19.60 26.65 25.11
N VAL A 142 -20.45 26.70 24.08
CA VAL A 142 -20.05 27.34 22.80
C VAL A 142 -21.20 28.17 22.24
N ASN A 143 -21.63 29.19 22.98
CA ASN A 143 -22.61 30.16 22.48
C ASN A 143 -22.22 31.62 22.78
N ASN A 144 -20.92 31.95 22.76
CA ASN A 144 -20.49 33.35 22.90
C ASN A 144 -19.13 33.68 22.27
N LEU A 145 -18.91 33.34 21.00
CA LEU A 145 -17.84 33.99 20.20
C LEU A 145 -18.37 34.31 18.81
N ASN A 146 -18.70 35.58 18.63
CA ASN A 146 -19.11 36.19 17.37
C ASN A 146 -17.83 36.64 16.64
N VAL A 147 -17.29 35.80 15.76
CA VAL A 147 -16.27 36.21 14.77
C VAL A 147 -16.55 35.45 13.47
N GLY A 148 -16.82 36.22 12.41
CA GLY A 148 -17.22 35.71 11.10
C GLY A 148 -16.25 34.66 10.54
N SER A 149 -16.78 33.50 10.15
CA SER A 149 -16.03 32.45 9.46
C SER A 149 -16.87 31.79 8.37
N LEU A 150 -17.19 32.58 7.34
CA LEU A 150 -17.72 32.05 6.08
C LEU A 150 -16.56 31.52 5.22
N ASN A 151 -15.92 30.40 5.61
CA ASN A 151 -15.19 29.50 4.69
C ASN A 151 -14.57 28.25 5.36
N ARG A 152 -15.37 27.45 6.07
CA ARG A 152 -14.88 26.16 6.61
C ARG A 152 -15.89 25.03 6.51
N LYS A 153 -16.67 24.97 5.43
CA LYS A 153 -17.55 23.81 5.15
C LYS A 153 -16.93 22.79 4.18
N THR A 154 -15.93 23.16 3.39
CA THR A 154 -15.33 22.25 2.38
C THR A 154 -14.21 21.37 2.94
N SER A 155 -13.57 21.75 4.05
CA SER A 155 -12.43 20.99 4.61
C SER A 155 -12.84 19.97 5.68
N ILE A 156 -14.07 20.03 6.18
CA ILE A 156 -14.54 19.15 7.27
C ILE A 156 -15.17 17.86 6.73
N SER A 157 -15.67 17.87 5.48
CA SER A 157 -16.32 16.69 4.87
C SER A 157 -15.35 15.54 4.57
N ILE A 158 -14.06 15.82 4.35
CA ILE A 158 -13.03 14.77 4.15
C ILE A 158 -12.61 14.15 5.49
N THR A 159 -12.58 14.95 6.56
CA THR A 159 -12.18 14.47 7.89
C THR A 159 -13.31 13.72 8.62
N SER A 160 -14.58 14.05 8.37
CA SER A 160 -15.71 13.35 8.97
C SER A 160 -15.99 11.97 8.38
N MET A 161 -15.49 11.65 7.18
CA MET A 161 -15.57 10.28 6.63
C MET A 161 -14.51 9.34 7.22
N ILE A 162 -13.45 9.87 7.83
CA ILE A 162 -12.38 9.07 8.44
C ILE A 162 -12.78 8.58 9.87
N SER A 163 -13.90 9.05 10.42
CA SER A 163 -14.25 8.88 11.83
C SER A 163 -15.54 8.08 12.09
N GLU A 164 -15.64 6.84 11.58
CA GLU A 164 -16.53 5.82 12.16
C GLU A 164 -15.71 4.63 12.68
N LYS A 165 -15.18 4.81 13.90
CA LYS A 165 -14.03 4.07 14.44
C LYS A 165 -14.35 2.72 15.09
N ASN A 166 -15.33 1.94 14.63
CA ASN A 166 -15.50 0.59 15.23
C ASN A 166 -15.86 -0.55 14.26
N ASN A 167 -16.51 -0.28 13.12
CA ASN A 167 -16.64 -1.25 12.03
C ASN A 167 -15.59 -1.05 10.92
N ASN A 168 -14.88 0.09 10.91
CA ASN A 168 -13.99 0.46 9.81
C ASN A 168 -12.59 -0.15 9.88
N SER A 169 -12.10 -0.62 11.03
CA SER A 169 -10.69 -1.04 11.14
C SER A 169 -10.37 -2.31 10.35
N MET A 170 -11.27 -3.29 10.36
CA MET A 170 -11.16 -4.51 9.55
C MET A 170 -11.39 -4.22 8.06
N VAL A 171 -12.34 -3.32 7.73
CA VAL A 171 -12.60 -2.90 6.35
C VAL A 171 -11.39 -2.21 5.75
N ARG A 172 -10.75 -1.31 6.50
CA ARG A 172 -9.52 -0.63 6.09
C ARG A 172 -8.36 -1.60 5.90
N THR A 173 -8.22 -2.58 6.79
CA THR A 173 -7.25 -3.67 6.62
C THR A 173 -7.47 -4.46 5.33
N ILE A 174 -8.73 -4.74 4.98
CA ILE A 174 -9.11 -5.41 3.73
C ILE A 174 -8.83 -4.51 2.53
N ILE A 175 -9.21 -3.24 2.59
CA ILE A 175 -8.94 -2.23 1.55
C ILE A 175 -7.44 -2.17 1.26
N PHE A 176 -6.62 -2.00 2.29
CA PHE A 176 -5.17 -2.00 2.15
C PHE A 176 -4.66 -3.29 1.49
N ALA A 177 -5.14 -4.46 1.91
CA ALA A 177 -4.75 -5.74 1.30
C ALA A 177 -5.16 -5.84 -0.18
N VAL A 178 -6.34 -5.34 -0.56
CA VAL A 178 -6.83 -5.30 -1.95
C VAL A 178 -5.97 -4.36 -2.79
N ILE A 179 -5.69 -3.16 -2.28
CA ILE A 179 -4.86 -2.16 -2.97
C ILE A 179 -3.44 -2.70 -3.22
N MET A 180 -2.82 -3.27 -2.18
CA MET A 180 -1.48 -3.87 -2.30
C MET A 180 -1.49 -5.08 -3.24
N SER A 181 -2.59 -5.85 -3.28
CA SER A 181 -2.76 -6.96 -4.22
C SER A 181 -2.80 -6.46 -5.68
N LEU A 182 -3.54 -5.38 -5.96
CA LEU A 182 -3.61 -4.79 -7.30
C LEU A 182 -2.26 -4.26 -7.77
N HIS A 183 -1.52 -3.56 -6.89
CA HIS A 183 -0.16 -3.12 -7.18
C HIS A 183 0.74 -4.30 -7.55
N SER A 184 0.71 -5.35 -6.74
CA SER A 184 1.51 -6.56 -6.93
C SER A 184 1.19 -7.32 -8.23
N ILE A 185 -0.06 -7.25 -8.72
CA ILE A 185 -0.43 -7.78 -10.04
C ILE A 185 0.27 -6.99 -11.15
N PHE A 186 0.24 -5.65 -11.10
CA PHE A 186 0.84 -4.81 -12.15
C PHE A 186 2.34 -5.03 -12.28
N GLU A 187 3.05 -5.11 -11.16
CA GLU A 187 4.48 -5.45 -11.14
C GLU A 187 4.75 -6.86 -11.67
N GLY A 188 3.91 -7.83 -11.28
CA GLY A 188 4.00 -9.19 -11.80
C GLY A 188 3.89 -9.22 -13.32
N ILE A 189 2.90 -8.53 -13.89
CA ILE A 189 2.75 -8.42 -15.36
C ILE A 189 4.00 -7.83 -15.99
N ALA A 190 4.56 -6.76 -15.41
CA ALA A 190 5.78 -6.13 -15.92
C ALA A 190 6.98 -7.08 -15.95
N LEU A 191 7.15 -7.91 -14.91
CA LEU A 191 8.16 -8.97 -14.88
C LEU A 191 7.89 -10.04 -15.95
N GLY A 192 6.66 -10.54 -16.03
CA GLY A 192 6.27 -11.63 -16.94
C GLY A 192 6.44 -11.30 -18.42
N VAL A 193 6.35 -10.01 -18.80
CA VAL A 193 6.52 -9.56 -20.18
C VAL A 193 7.99 -9.52 -20.62
N LYS A 194 8.97 -9.50 -19.68
CA LYS A 194 10.40 -9.42 -20.02
C LYS A 194 10.87 -10.65 -20.80
N ASP A 195 11.47 -10.40 -21.96
CA ASP A 195 11.90 -11.41 -22.94
C ASP A 195 13.41 -11.71 -22.90
N THR A 196 14.18 -10.87 -22.21
CA THR A 196 15.62 -11.03 -22.02
C THR A 196 15.95 -11.49 -20.61
N SER A 197 16.88 -12.45 -20.48
CA SER A 197 17.36 -12.93 -19.18
C SER A 197 17.98 -11.81 -18.34
N LYS A 198 18.68 -10.88 -18.99
CA LYS A 198 19.22 -9.69 -18.31
C LYS A 198 18.11 -8.80 -17.77
N GLY A 199 17.11 -8.47 -18.59
CA GLY A 199 15.96 -7.66 -18.15
C GLY A 199 15.16 -8.32 -17.02
N MET A 200 14.98 -9.64 -17.07
CA MET A 200 14.35 -10.41 -15.99
C MET A 200 15.13 -10.32 -14.68
N ILE A 201 16.46 -10.52 -14.71
CA ILE A 201 17.31 -10.48 -13.51
C ILE A 201 17.37 -9.07 -12.92
N VAL A 202 17.51 -8.03 -13.75
CA VAL A 202 17.55 -6.64 -13.30
C VAL A 202 16.25 -6.26 -12.61
N LEU A 203 15.10 -6.54 -13.23
CA LEU A 203 13.81 -6.28 -12.58
C LEU A 203 13.62 -7.11 -11.31
N PHE A 204 14.04 -8.38 -11.32
CA PHE A 204 13.91 -9.24 -10.15
C PHE A 204 14.69 -8.73 -8.93
N ILE A 205 15.89 -8.19 -9.13
CA ILE A 205 16.70 -7.63 -8.03
C ILE A 205 15.99 -6.42 -7.40
N SER A 206 15.45 -5.52 -8.22
CA SER A 206 14.64 -4.39 -7.73
C SER A 206 13.40 -4.89 -6.99
N LEU A 207 12.63 -5.81 -7.59
CA LEU A 207 11.42 -6.37 -7.00
C LEU A 207 11.65 -7.13 -5.68
N ILE A 208 12.82 -7.72 -5.44
CA ILE A 208 13.09 -8.37 -4.14
C ILE A 208 13.01 -7.35 -3.00
N ILE A 209 13.62 -6.18 -3.18
CA ILE A 209 13.70 -5.15 -2.14
C ILE A 209 12.30 -4.60 -1.90
N ASP A 210 11.58 -4.29 -2.97
CA ASP A 210 10.20 -3.80 -2.90
C ASP A 210 9.30 -4.82 -2.22
N LYS A 211 9.35 -6.09 -2.63
CA LYS A 211 8.51 -7.15 -2.02
C LYS A 211 8.81 -7.38 -0.55
N CYS A 212 10.07 -7.25 -0.12
CA CYS A 212 10.41 -7.35 1.29
C CYS A 212 9.76 -6.21 2.09
N VAL A 213 9.90 -4.97 1.62
CA VAL A 213 9.34 -3.79 2.26
C VAL A 213 7.81 -3.85 2.30
N GLU A 214 7.19 -4.15 1.16
CA GLU A 214 5.74 -4.21 1.03
C GLU A 214 5.15 -5.32 1.90
N SER A 215 5.71 -6.53 1.81
CA SER A 215 5.20 -7.68 2.56
C SER A 215 5.35 -7.48 4.07
N PHE A 216 6.43 -6.83 4.49
CA PHE A 216 6.63 -6.47 5.88
C PHE A 216 5.54 -5.50 6.37
N SER A 217 5.27 -4.43 5.61
CA SER A 217 4.19 -3.47 5.93
C SER A 217 2.82 -4.13 5.95
N VAL A 218 2.52 -4.97 4.96
CA VAL A 218 1.28 -5.76 4.89
C VAL A 218 1.12 -6.66 6.11
N GLY A 219 2.16 -7.40 6.48
CA GLY A 219 2.12 -8.28 7.63
C GLY A 219 1.89 -7.54 8.94
N ILE A 220 2.54 -6.38 9.13
CA ILE A 220 2.35 -5.54 10.32
C ILE A 220 0.92 -4.99 10.39
N LEU A 221 0.44 -4.38 9.30
CA LEU A 221 -0.81 -3.62 9.29
C LEU A 221 -2.02 -4.56 9.43
N ILE A 222 -2.02 -5.70 8.74
CA ILE A 222 -3.08 -6.71 8.89
C ILE A 222 -3.08 -7.32 10.29
N SER A 223 -1.90 -7.54 10.88
CA SER A 223 -1.78 -8.16 12.21
C SER A 223 -2.04 -7.21 13.37
N LYS A 224 -1.93 -5.89 13.14
CA LYS A 224 -2.22 -4.83 14.10
C LYS A 224 -3.69 -4.86 14.53
N GLU A 225 -4.57 -5.35 13.66
CA GLU A 225 -5.99 -5.48 13.95
C GLU A 225 -6.25 -6.50 15.06
N ARG A 226 -6.82 -6.01 16.17
CA ARG A 226 -6.98 -6.81 17.39
C ARG A 226 -7.97 -7.96 17.20
N ALA A 227 -9.00 -7.73 16.38
CA ALA A 227 -10.04 -8.71 16.05
C ALA A 227 -9.60 -9.75 15.01
N ALA A 228 -8.53 -9.49 14.25
CA ALA A 228 -8.10 -10.39 13.19
C ALA A 228 -7.67 -11.76 13.76
N LYS A 229 -8.35 -12.82 13.31
CA LYS A 229 -8.01 -14.21 13.60
C LYS A 229 -6.73 -14.57 12.83
N LEU A 230 -5.88 -15.42 13.41
CA LEU A 230 -4.62 -15.86 12.76
C LEU A 230 -4.87 -16.45 11.36
N ASN A 231 -5.96 -17.19 11.19
CA ASN A 231 -6.32 -17.76 9.88
C ASN A 231 -6.56 -16.67 8.83
N VAL A 232 -7.24 -15.58 9.18
CA VAL A 232 -7.50 -14.46 8.25
C VAL A 232 -6.17 -13.82 7.84
N ILE A 233 -5.28 -13.57 8.80
CA ILE A 233 -3.96 -12.99 8.54
C ILE A 233 -3.14 -13.85 7.58
N ILE A 234 -3.07 -15.16 7.87
CA ILE A 234 -2.31 -16.12 7.05
C ILE A 234 -2.89 -16.17 5.63
N ILE A 235 -4.22 -16.28 5.50
CA ILE A 235 -4.90 -16.32 4.21
C ILE A 235 -4.65 -15.03 3.42
N SER A 236 -4.76 -13.85 4.06
CA SER A 236 -4.51 -12.56 3.39
C SER A 236 -3.08 -12.45 2.86
N ILE A 237 -2.08 -12.94 3.60
CA ILE A 237 -0.67 -12.91 3.15
C ILE A 237 -0.43 -13.87 2.00
N ILE A 238 -1.03 -15.06 2.04
CA ILE A 238 -0.95 -16.03 0.93
C ILE A 238 -1.58 -15.43 -0.33
N ILE A 239 -2.79 -14.85 -0.20
CA ILE A 239 -3.47 -14.18 -1.32
C ILE A 239 -2.58 -13.08 -1.89
N TYR A 240 -2.05 -12.19 -1.04
CA TYR A 240 -1.14 -11.13 -1.46
C TYR A 240 0.12 -11.65 -2.17
N ALA A 241 0.77 -12.68 -1.61
CA ALA A 241 1.98 -13.26 -2.20
C ALA A 241 1.73 -13.93 -3.57
N LEU A 242 0.54 -14.48 -3.79
CA LEU A 242 0.14 -15.08 -5.07
C LEU A 242 -0.09 -14.05 -6.19
N MET A 243 -0.30 -12.77 -5.85
CA MET A 243 -0.59 -11.75 -6.85
C MET A 243 0.57 -11.50 -7.83
N THR A 244 1.83 -11.53 -7.38
CA THR A 244 2.97 -11.36 -8.29
C THR A 244 3.12 -12.55 -9.25
N PRO A 245 3.07 -13.84 -8.80
CA PRO A 245 3.01 -14.98 -9.71
C PRO A 245 1.84 -14.95 -10.69
N LEU A 246 0.65 -14.55 -10.23
CA LEU A 246 -0.53 -14.42 -11.09
C LEU A 246 -0.32 -13.34 -12.16
N GLY A 247 0.16 -12.16 -11.75
CA GLY A 247 0.51 -11.08 -12.67
C GLY A 247 1.58 -11.52 -13.68
N ALA A 248 2.62 -12.22 -13.23
CA ALA A 248 3.67 -12.71 -14.11
C ALA A 248 3.17 -13.79 -15.08
N GLY A 249 2.24 -14.65 -14.65
CA GLY A 249 1.53 -15.56 -15.55
C GLY A 249 0.79 -14.83 -16.66
N VAL A 250 0.06 -13.76 -16.31
CA VAL A 250 -0.61 -12.89 -17.29
C VAL A 250 0.42 -12.20 -18.20
N GLY A 251 1.55 -11.73 -17.66
CA GLY A 251 2.64 -11.13 -18.42
C GLY A 251 3.28 -12.10 -19.43
N ILE A 252 3.45 -13.37 -19.06
CA ILE A 252 3.94 -14.42 -19.96
C ILE A 252 2.94 -14.66 -21.10
N ILE A 253 1.63 -14.66 -20.81
CA ILE A 253 0.60 -14.75 -21.86
C ILE A 253 0.73 -13.56 -22.80
N LEU A 254 0.83 -12.34 -22.25
CA LEU A 254 0.94 -11.10 -23.03
C LEU A 254 2.22 -11.08 -23.89
N GLN A 255 3.32 -11.65 -23.41
CA GLN A 255 4.57 -11.80 -24.16
C GLN A 255 4.42 -12.68 -25.41
N ASN A 256 3.51 -13.66 -25.38
CA ASN A 256 3.29 -14.58 -26.50
C ASN A 256 2.27 -14.06 -27.53
N VAL A 257 1.56 -12.97 -27.23
CA VAL A 257 0.65 -12.33 -28.19
C VAL A 257 1.50 -11.56 -29.21
N PRO A 258 1.32 -11.79 -30.53
CA PRO A 258 2.02 -11.01 -31.54
C PRO A 258 1.51 -9.57 -31.50
N MET A 259 2.30 -8.68 -30.91
CA MET A 259 2.02 -7.25 -30.78
C MET A 259 3.23 -6.44 -31.20
N GLU A 260 2.99 -5.22 -31.68
CA GLU A 260 4.05 -4.28 -31.99
C GLU A 260 4.84 -3.93 -30.70
N GLU A 261 6.17 -3.79 -30.83
CA GLU A 261 7.04 -3.47 -29.70
C GLU A 261 6.64 -2.16 -29.01
N SER A 262 6.25 -1.15 -29.79
CA SER A 262 5.71 0.12 -29.29
C SER A 262 4.49 -0.08 -28.39
N THR A 263 3.53 -0.91 -28.82
CA THR A 263 2.31 -1.20 -28.05
C THR A 263 2.64 -1.91 -26.75
N ARG A 264 3.56 -2.89 -26.79
CA ARG A 264 4.01 -3.62 -25.60
C ARG A 264 4.70 -2.69 -24.59
N MET A 265 5.58 -1.80 -25.05
CA MET A 265 6.21 -0.80 -24.18
C MET A 265 5.18 0.18 -23.60
N GLY A 266 4.21 0.61 -24.40
CA GLY A 266 3.12 1.47 -23.94
C GLY A 266 2.27 0.85 -22.84
N ILE A 267 1.92 -0.44 -22.98
CA ILE A 267 1.17 -1.19 -21.94
C ILE A 267 1.99 -1.28 -20.66
N LEU A 268 3.28 -1.60 -20.75
CA LEU A 268 4.17 -1.67 -19.57
C LEU A 268 4.29 -0.33 -18.86
N LEU A 269 4.54 0.74 -19.61
CA LEU A 269 4.63 2.09 -19.06
C LEU A 269 3.32 2.49 -18.37
N PHE A 270 2.17 2.18 -18.98
CA PHE A 270 0.85 2.43 -18.41
C PHE A 270 0.66 1.68 -17.07
N LEU A 271 0.94 0.38 -17.04
CA LEU A 271 0.81 -0.44 -15.83
C LEU A 271 1.70 0.06 -14.69
N GLU A 272 2.91 0.51 -15.00
CA GLU A 272 3.83 1.02 -13.99
C GLU A 272 3.46 2.41 -13.50
N CYS A 273 2.93 3.28 -14.36
CA CYS A 273 2.35 4.54 -13.92
C CYS A 273 1.17 4.29 -12.97
N LEU A 274 0.29 3.32 -13.28
CA LEU A 274 -0.79 2.93 -12.37
C LEU A 274 -0.25 2.40 -11.04
N ALA A 275 0.77 1.54 -11.08
CA ALA A 275 1.43 1.00 -9.89
C ALA A 275 2.02 2.13 -9.03
N GLY A 276 2.70 3.11 -9.63
CA GLY A 276 3.24 4.28 -8.93
C GLY A 276 2.16 5.17 -8.31
N GLY A 277 1.02 5.34 -8.99
CA GLY A 277 -0.15 6.03 -8.44
C GLY A 277 -0.73 5.33 -7.21
N THR A 278 -0.83 4.00 -7.27
CA THR A 278 -1.25 3.17 -6.13
C THR A 278 -0.29 3.33 -4.95
N PHE A 279 1.02 3.27 -5.21
CA PHE A 279 2.03 3.37 -4.16
C PHE A 279 2.00 4.74 -3.47
N LEU A 280 1.81 5.81 -4.25
CA LEU A 280 1.64 7.17 -3.72
C LEU A 280 0.41 7.27 -2.81
N TYR A 281 -0.72 6.70 -3.24
CA TYR A 281 -1.95 6.66 -2.44
C TYR A 281 -1.72 5.95 -1.10
N VAL A 282 -1.19 4.73 -1.16
CA VAL A 282 -0.93 3.91 0.03
C VAL A 282 0.00 4.64 1.00
N THR A 283 1.06 5.26 0.49
CA THR A 283 2.04 5.98 1.30
C THR A 283 1.39 7.11 2.08
N PHE A 284 0.72 8.04 1.39
CA PHE A 284 0.23 9.27 2.03
C PHE A 284 -1.07 9.07 2.80
N ILE A 285 -2.02 8.31 2.23
CA ILE A 285 -3.37 8.19 2.78
C ILE A 285 -3.46 7.03 3.75
N GLU A 286 -3.00 5.84 3.35
CA GLU A 286 -3.27 4.63 4.13
C GLU A 286 -2.23 4.39 5.24
N ILE A 287 -0.97 4.80 5.03
CA ILE A 287 0.09 4.69 6.04
C ILE A 287 0.28 6.00 6.82
N ILE A 288 0.72 7.08 6.18
CA ILE A 288 1.15 8.31 6.88
C ILE A 288 -0.04 9.04 7.55
N SER A 289 -1.12 9.31 6.81
CA SER A 289 -2.28 10.03 7.35
C SER A 289 -2.88 9.32 8.56
N MET A 290 -2.90 7.99 8.52
CA MET A 290 -3.50 7.16 9.57
C MET A 290 -2.70 7.13 10.85
N GLU A 291 -1.37 7.07 10.76
CA GLU A 291 -0.53 7.16 11.94
C GLU A 291 -0.53 8.56 12.56
N LYS A 292 -0.74 9.62 11.76
CA LYS A 292 -0.86 11.00 12.25
C LYS A 292 -2.11 11.24 13.09
N VAL A 293 -3.18 10.47 12.88
CA VAL A 293 -4.42 10.55 13.69
C VAL A 293 -4.24 9.88 15.07
N ASN A 294 -3.22 9.04 15.27
CA ASN A 294 -2.95 8.41 16.57
C ASN A 294 -2.42 9.42 17.58
N GLU A 295 -2.85 9.34 18.84
CA GLU A 295 -2.49 10.24 19.96
C GLU A 295 -1.02 10.16 20.43
N HIS A 296 -0.11 9.67 19.60
CA HIS A 296 1.31 9.57 19.92
C HIS A 296 2.05 10.89 19.60
N ASN A 297 3.21 11.09 20.23
CA ASN A 297 4.00 12.30 20.02
C ASN A 297 4.45 12.41 18.54
N SER A 298 3.93 13.43 17.85
CA SER A 298 4.08 13.66 16.42
C SER A 298 5.54 13.81 15.97
N LEU A 299 6.43 14.32 16.83
CA LEU A 299 7.84 14.47 16.49
C LEU A 299 8.58 13.13 16.37
N HIS A 300 8.23 12.14 17.20
CA HIS A 300 8.86 10.82 17.10
C HIS A 300 8.38 10.06 15.87
N GLN A 301 7.10 10.21 15.52
CA GLN A 301 6.55 9.65 14.30
C GLN A 301 7.26 10.24 13.07
N LEU A 302 7.43 11.56 13.02
CA LEU A 302 8.18 12.24 11.97
C LEU A 302 9.63 11.73 11.88
N LEU A 303 10.32 11.57 13.01
CA LEU A 303 11.68 11.05 13.03
C LEU A 303 11.75 9.64 12.43
N PHE A 304 10.80 8.76 12.74
CA PHE A 304 10.77 7.41 12.16
C PHE A 304 10.43 7.42 10.66
N ILE A 305 9.57 8.32 10.19
CA ILE A 305 9.35 8.54 8.74
C ILE A 305 10.68 8.95 8.07
N ILE A 306 11.41 9.92 8.63
CA ILE A 306 12.70 10.39 8.08
C ILE A 306 13.74 9.26 8.11
N LEU A 307 13.78 8.46 9.18
CA LEU A 307 14.67 7.29 9.25
C LEU A 307 14.34 6.28 8.17
N GLY A 308 13.06 5.94 7.96
CA GLY A 308 12.64 5.02 6.90
C GLY A 308 13.03 5.51 5.51
N PHE A 309 12.79 6.79 5.25
CA PHE A 309 13.19 7.43 3.99
C PHE A 309 14.71 7.39 3.78
N SER A 310 15.47 7.71 4.82
CA SER A 310 16.93 7.70 4.81
C SER A 310 17.50 6.31 4.54
N THR A 311 16.91 5.25 5.12
CA THR A 311 17.39 3.86 4.91
C THR A 311 17.38 3.49 3.43
N ILE A 312 16.29 3.75 2.71
CA ILE A 312 16.18 3.43 1.28
C ILE A 312 17.04 4.36 0.44
N SER A 313 17.09 5.65 0.79
CA SER A 313 17.97 6.62 0.10
C SER A 313 19.43 6.16 0.14
N ILE A 314 19.91 5.74 1.31
CA ILE A 314 21.27 5.21 1.48
C ILE A 314 21.45 3.92 0.69
N ALA A 315 20.49 2.98 0.78
CA ALA A 315 20.56 1.72 0.04
C ALA A 315 20.67 1.95 -1.48
N GLN A 316 19.89 2.88 -2.05
CA GLN A 316 19.94 3.18 -3.47
C GLN A 316 21.21 3.91 -3.90
N ILE A 317 21.78 4.78 -3.05
CA ILE A 317 23.10 5.36 -3.33
C ILE A 317 24.14 4.24 -3.49
N PHE A 318 24.13 3.22 -2.63
CA PHE A 318 25.05 2.08 -2.75
C PHE A 318 24.79 1.16 -3.94
N VAL A 319 23.56 1.14 -4.48
CA VAL A 319 23.21 0.33 -5.66
C VAL A 319 23.55 1.07 -6.97
N HIS A 320 23.50 2.41 -6.97
CA HIS A 320 23.77 3.24 -8.16
C HIS A 320 25.20 3.78 -8.25
N VAL A 321 26.04 3.58 -7.24
CA VAL A 321 27.50 3.85 -7.25
C VAL A 321 28.26 2.58 -7.59
#